data_AF-A0A2S9M650-F1
#
_entry.id   AF-A0A2S9M650-F1
#
_cell.length_a   1.000
_cell.length_b   1.000
_cell.length_c   1.000
_cell.angle_alpha   90.00
_cell.angle_beta   90.00
_cell.angle_gamma   90.00
#
_symmetry.space_group_name_H-M   'P 1'
#
loop_
_entity.id
_entity.type
_entity.pdbx_description
1 polymer ?
#
loop_
_entity_poly.entity_id
_entity_poly.type
_entity_poly.pdbx_seq_one_letter_code
_entity_poly.pdbx_strand_id
1 'polypeptide(L)'
;MNHTDFHIGLTFMDCTGWWRCTDVGARTILAIRLDHDDPRWYEGPPYIVKEEVFDEDDIARCHLTVEESIRAAVHAADSSEHPGFPHEVVERMMATRRAHPYPHEGVLRFDRKRPDGEVLHPYAGRKEGESWVVDLYLPFRGTYETMAERDFISLQRTTPDDLRARARRLTST
;
A
#
# COMPACT_ATOMS: atom_id res chain seq x y z
N MET A 1 5.31 -2.44 13.03
CA MET A 1 5.47 -3.37 14.18
C MET A 1 5.43 -4.80 13.67
N ASN A 2 5.70 -5.81 14.50
CA ASN A 2 5.49 -7.23 14.14
C ASN A 2 4.15 -7.72 14.68
N HIS A 3 3.56 -8.73 14.02
CA HIS A 3 2.28 -9.33 14.45
C HIS A 3 2.30 -9.82 15.91
N THR A 4 3.44 -10.37 16.36
CA THR A 4 3.62 -10.87 17.74
C THR A 4 3.63 -9.79 18.81
N ASP A 5 3.77 -8.51 18.42
CA ASP A 5 3.76 -7.39 19.36
C ASP A 5 2.32 -7.04 19.79
N PHE A 6 1.32 -7.48 19.03
CA PHE A 6 -0.08 -7.13 19.25
C PHE A 6 -0.75 -8.01 20.30
N HIS A 7 -1.59 -7.36 21.10
CA HIS A 7 -2.47 -7.98 22.08
C HIS A 7 -3.72 -7.10 22.24
N ILE A 8 -4.82 -7.71 22.67
CA ILE A 8 -6.08 -6.99 22.89
C ILE A 8 -5.86 -5.85 23.89
N GLY A 9 -6.33 -4.65 23.54
CA GLY A 9 -6.16 -3.42 24.31
C GLY A 9 -4.92 -2.60 23.96
N LEU A 10 -3.98 -3.15 23.18
CA LEU A 10 -2.81 -2.40 22.72
C LEU A 10 -3.24 -1.20 21.88
N THR A 11 -2.72 -0.02 22.24
CA THR A 11 -2.87 1.20 21.46
C THR A 11 -1.65 1.40 20.58
N PHE A 12 -1.88 1.68 19.30
CA PHE A 12 -0.84 1.87 18.28
C PHE A 12 -1.31 2.91 17.25
N MET A 13 -0.44 3.31 16.33
CA MET A 13 -0.81 4.20 15.23
C MET A 13 -0.34 3.67 13.89
N ASP A 14 -1.04 4.06 12.83
CA ASP A 14 -0.59 3.99 11.45
C ASP A 14 -0.52 5.42 10.87
N CYS A 15 -0.46 5.57 9.54
CA CYS A 15 -0.49 6.89 8.91
C CYS A 15 -1.86 7.58 8.95
N THR A 16 -2.92 6.89 9.39
CA THR A 16 -4.30 7.41 9.43
C THR A 16 -4.71 7.85 10.82
N GLY A 17 -4.08 7.36 11.89
CA GLY A 17 -4.30 7.85 13.25
C GLY A 17 -4.00 6.82 14.32
N TRP A 18 -4.62 7.02 15.49
CA TRP A 18 -4.52 6.10 16.63
C TRP A 18 -5.59 5.01 16.57
N TRP A 19 -5.20 3.82 17.00
CA TRP A 19 -5.98 2.60 16.96
C TRP A 19 -5.83 1.83 18.26
N ARG A 20 -6.87 1.06 18.61
CA ARG A 20 -6.82 0.08 19.71
C ARG A 20 -7.15 -1.30 19.18
N CYS A 21 -6.23 -2.24 19.39
CA CYS A 21 -6.41 -3.64 19.02
C CYS A 21 -7.55 -4.26 19.83
N THR A 22 -8.49 -4.92 19.16
CA THR A 22 -9.65 -5.58 19.78
C THR A 22 -9.62 -7.09 19.61
N ASP A 23 -8.89 -7.61 18.61
CA ASP A 23 -8.64 -9.04 18.41
C ASP A 23 -7.30 -9.29 17.71
N VAL A 24 -6.72 -10.47 17.96
CA VAL A 24 -5.47 -10.92 17.32
C VAL A 24 -5.72 -12.28 16.66
N GLY A 25 -5.76 -12.28 15.33
CA GLY A 25 -5.87 -13.49 14.53
C GLY A 25 -4.53 -14.20 14.33
N ALA A 26 -4.49 -15.14 13.39
CA ALA A 26 -3.25 -15.87 13.08
C ALA A 26 -2.27 -15.07 12.20
N ARG A 27 -2.79 -14.12 11.40
CA ARG A 27 -2.04 -13.31 10.42
C ARG A 27 -2.44 -11.83 10.39
N THR A 28 -3.56 -11.51 11.03
CA THR A 28 -4.22 -10.20 10.98
C THR A 28 -4.62 -9.79 12.37
N ILE A 29 -4.85 -8.50 12.59
CA ILE A 29 -5.51 -8.02 13.80
C ILE A 29 -6.83 -7.33 13.45
N LEU A 30 -7.72 -7.21 14.42
CA LEU A 30 -8.82 -6.26 14.38
C LEU A 30 -8.50 -5.08 15.31
N ALA A 31 -8.86 -3.88 14.87
CA ALA A 31 -8.71 -2.68 15.67
C ALA A 31 -9.84 -1.68 15.43
N ILE A 32 -10.11 -0.85 16.44
CA ILE A 32 -11.00 0.31 16.34
C ILE A 32 -10.17 1.60 16.32
N ARG A 33 -10.61 2.58 15.55
CA ARG A 33 -9.97 3.89 15.50
C ARG A 33 -10.33 4.73 16.72
N LEU A 34 -9.38 5.51 17.23
CA LEU A 34 -9.55 6.39 18.38
C LEU A 34 -9.67 7.86 17.92
N ASP A 35 -10.77 8.19 17.24
CA ASP A 35 -11.04 9.49 16.61
C ASP A 35 -12.20 10.30 17.22
N HIS A 36 -12.73 9.83 18.37
CA HIS A 36 -13.79 10.45 19.16
C HIS A 36 -13.32 10.83 20.57
N ASP A 37 -13.82 11.96 21.09
CA ASP A 37 -13.45 12.47 22.42
C ASP A 37 -14.15 11.74 23.59
N ASP A 38 -15.39 11.26 23.40
CA ASP A 38 -16.14 10.57 24.46
C ASP A 38 -15.74 9.07 24.53
N PRO A 39 -15.19 8.59 25.67
CA PRO A 39 -14.75 7.20 25.81
C PRO A 39 -15.84 6.15 25.57
N ARG A 40 -17.13 6.52 25.72
CA ARG A 40 -18.27 5.61 25.51
C ARG A 40 -18.36 5.09 24.08
N TRP A 41 -17.76 5.78 23.11
CA TRP A 41 -17.64 5.29 21.72
C TRP A 41 -16.86 3.97 21.63
N TYR A 42 -16.00 3.72 22.61
CA TYR A 42 -15.09 2.59 22.65
C TYR A 42 -15.49 1.55 23.71
N GLU A 43 -16.68 1.66 24.29
CA GLU A 43 -17.23 0.61 25.15
C GLU A 43 -17.82 -0.50 24.28
N GLY A 44 -17.56 -1.76 24.64
CA GLY A 44 -17.95 -2.93 23.87
C GLY A 44 -17.34 -4.21 24.45
N PRO A 45 -17.54 -5.37 23.81
CA PRO A 45 -18.30 -5.59 22.58
C PRO A 45 -19.85 -5.58 22.76
N PRO A 46 -20.64 -5.30 21.69
CA PRO A 46 -20.20 -4.78 20.40
C PRO A 46 -19.79 -3.30 20.52
N TYR A 47 -18.73 -2.89 19.81
CA TYR A 47 -18.30 -1.50 19.79
C TYR A 47 -19.20 -0.65 18.90
N ILE A 48 -19.35 0.64 19.24
CA ILE A 48 -20.03 1.62 18.39
C ILE A 48 -19.17 1.92 17.15
N VAL A 49 -17.85 2.05 17.35
CA VAL A 49 -16.87 2.21 16.27
C VAL A 49 -16.68 0.90 15.53
N LYS A 50 -16.58 0.97 14.20
CA LYS A 50 -16.33 -0.18 13.34
C LYS A 50 -14.94 -0.76 13.60
N GLU A 51 -14.88 -2.09 13.72
CA GLU A 51 -13.62 -2.83 13.73
C GLU A 51 -13.09 -2.98 12.30
N GLU A 52 -11.81 -2.66 12.11
CA GLU A 52 -11.11 -2.76 10.83
C GLU A 52 -10.03 -3.85 10.89
N VAL A 53 -9.86 -4.54 9.76
CA VAL A 53 -8.87 -5.60 9.58
C VAL A 53 -7.56 -4.97 9.15
N PHE A 54 -6.50 -5.27 9.87
CA PHE A 54 -5.13 -4.95 9.47
C PHE A 54 -4.46 -6.23 8.99
N ASP A 55 -4.04 -6.23 7.72
CA ASP A 55 -3.24 -7.30 7.14
C ASP A 55 -1.74 -7.14 7.46
N GLU A 56 -0.89 -8.02 6.93
CA GLU A 56 0.55 -7.98 7.22
C GLU A 56 1.24 -6.69 6.75
N ASP A 57 0.77 -6.08 5.66
CA ASP A 57 1.32 -4.82 5.17
C ASP A 57 0.88 -3.66 6.07
N ASP A 58 -0.34 -3.70 6.59
CA ASP A 58 -0.85 -2.70 7.53
C ASP A 58 -0.11 -2.79 8.88
N ILE A 59 0.08 -3.99 9.42
CA ILE A 59 0.81 -4.26 10.66
C ILE A 59 2.26 -3.75 10.60
N ALA A 60 2.93 -3.98 9.47
CA ALA A 60 4.30 -3.52 9.26
C ALA A 60 4.43 -1.98 9.37
N ARG A 61 3.38 -1.24 8.98
CA ARG A 61 3.29 0.22 9.00
C ARG A 61 2.83 0.80 10.35
N CYS A 62 2.54 -0.04 11.33
CA CYS A 62 2.14 0.40 12.65
C CYS A 62 3.35 0.80 13.53
N HIS A 63 3.13 1.76 14.43
CA HIS A 63 4.12 2.29 15.38
C HIS A 63 3.49 2.48 16.76
N LEU A 64 4.30 2.45 17.83
CA LEU A 64 3.81 2.70 19.19
C LEU A 64 3.79 4.20 19.53
N THR A 65 4.65 4.97 18.85
CA THR A 65 4.79 6.41 19.11
C THR A 65 4.90 7.21 17.82
N VAL A 66 4.55 8.50 17.91
CA VAL A 66 4.73 9.45 16.81
C VAL A 66 6.21 9.54 16.41
N GLU A 67 7.12 9.52 17.39
CA GLU A 67 8.56 9.62 17.14
C GLU A 67 9.08 8.43 16.31
N GLU A 68 8.65 7.22 16.65
CA GLU A 68 8.97 6.02 15.86
C GLU A 68 8.43 6.11 14.43
N SER A 69 7.20 6.61 14.26
CA SER A 69 6.60 6.82 12.95
C SER A 69 7.40 7.83 12.12
N ILE A 70 7.77 8.98 12.70
CA ILE A 70 8.60 10.00 12.03
C ILE A 70 9.95 9.39 11.63
N ARG A 71 10.60 8.69 12.56
CA ARG A 71 11.91 8.06 12.31
C ARG A 71 11.83 7.03 11.19
N ALA A 72 10.80 6.19 11.18
CA ALA A 72 10.56 5.21 10.14
C ALA A 72 10.31 5.87 8.77
N ALA A 73 9.53 6.95 8.74
CA ALA A 73 9.28 7.72 7.51
C ALA A 73 10.56 8.36 6.95
N VAL A 74 11.41 8.96 7.81
CA VAL A 74 12.72 9.50 7.40
C VAL A 74 13.62 8.40 6.87
N HIS A 75 13.75 7.29 7.61
CA HIS A 75 14.56 6.16 7.15
C HIS A 75 14.06 5.60 5.81
N ALA A 76 12.74 5.49 5.61
CA ALA A 76 12.16 5.03 4.36
C ALA A 76 12.45 6.01 3.21
N ALA A 77 12.40 7.33 3.45
CA ALA A 77 12.78 8.33 2.46
C ALA A 77 14.26 8.23 2.07
N ASP A 78 15.15 8.05 3.06
CA ASP A 78 16.59 7.96 2.83
C ASP A 78 17.02 6.66 2.14
N SER A 79 16.26 5.57 2.32
CA SER A 79 16.56 4.24 1.78
C SER A 79 15.73 3.87 0.54
N SER A 80 14.78 4.72 0.15
CA SER A 80 13.92 4.46 -1.00
C SER A 80 14.69 4.64 -2.31
N GLU A 81 14.82 3.55 -3.05
CA GLU A 81 15.39 3.53 -4.40
C GLU A 81 14.31 3.73 -5.48
N HIS A 82 13.06 3.93 -5.07
CA HIS A 82 11.97 4.28 -5.99
C HIS A 82 12.16 5.73 -6.46
N PRO A 83 12.07 6.02 -7.78
CA PRO A 83 12.29 7.36 -8.33
C PRO A 83 11.16 8.36 -8.02
N GLY A 84 10.26 8.02 -7.09
CA GLY A 84 9.00 8.73 -6.86
C GLY A 84 8.09 8.78 -8.08
N PHE A 85 7.10 9.69 -8.02
CA PHE A 85 6.22 10.02 -9.12
C PHE A 85 6.24 11.53 -9.33
N PRO A 86 6.50 12.01 -10.57
CA PRO A 86 6.31 13.42 -10.90
C PRO A 86 4.86 13.86 -10.66
N HIS A 87 4.68 15.14 -10.36
CA HIS A 87 3.36 15.69 -10.02
C HIS A 87 2.33 15.46 -11.14
N GLU A 88 2.71 15.76 -12.38
CA GLU A 88 1.87 15.58 -13.57
C GLU A 88 1.48 14.11 -13.82
N VAL A 89 2.34 13.18 -13.42
CA VAL A 89 2.06 11.74 -13.48
C VAL A 89 0.99 11.37 -12.47
N VAL A 90 1.12 11.84 -11.23
CA VAL A 90 0.12 11.62 -10.17
C VAL A 90 -1.24 12.21 -10.55
N GLU A 91 -1.27 13.44 -11.08
CA GLU A 91 -2.50 14.08 -11.55
C GLU A 91 -3.20 13.24 -12.61
N ARG A 92 -2.45 12.74 -13.61
CA ARG A 92 -2.98 11.87 -14.65
C ARG A 92 -3.53 10.57 -14.06
N MET A 93 -2.78 9.90 -13.19
CA MET A 93 -3.20 8.64 -12.57
C MET A 93 -4.53 8.80 -11.83
N MET A 94 -4.64 9.85 -11.02
CA MET A 94 -5.84 10.16 -10.24
C MET A 94 -7.03 10.51 -11.15
N ALA A 95 -6.80 11.29 -12.22
CA ALA A 95 -7.84 11.59 -13.20
C ALA A 95 -8.36 10.34 -13.90
N THR A 96 -7.48 9.44 -14.34
CA THR A 96 -7.86 8.18 -14.99
C THR A 96 -8.67 7.29 -14.06
N ARG A 97 -8.22 7.12 -12.80
CA ARG A 97 -8.91 6.28 -11.80
C ARG A 97 -10.32 6.79 -11.49
N ARG A 98 -10.52 8.11 -11.45
CA ARG A 98 -11.85 8.71 -11.28
C ARG A 98 -12.75 8.51 -12.51
N ALA A 99 -12.17 8.62 -13.71
CA ALA A 99 -12.92 8.49 -14.95
C ALA A 99 -13.35 7.04 -15.25
N HIS A 100 -12.58 6.04 -14.81
CA HIS A 100 -12.81 4.63 -15.10
C HIS A 100 -12.83 3.81 -13.81
N PRO A 101 -14.02 3.63 -13.19
CA PRO A 101 -14.15 2.80 -12.01
C PRO A 101 -13.73 1.36 -12.30
N TYR A 102 -12.74 0.88 -11.57
CA TYR A 102 -12.18 -0.45 -11.73
C TYR A 102 -12.54 -1.32 -10.53
N PRO A 103 -13.28 -2.43 -10.71
CA PRO A 103 -13.80 -3.22 -9.59
C PRO A 103 -12.73 -4.03 -8.85
N HIS A 104 -11.57 -4.28 -9.45
CA HIS A 104 -10.53 -5.13 -8.86
C HIS A 104 -9.42 -4.30 -8.21
N GLU A 105 -9.76 -3.39 -7.29
CA GLU A 105 -8.81 -2.46 -6.67
C GLU A 105 -7.60 -3.15 -6.03
N GLY A 106 -7.75 -4.39 -5.55
CA GLY A 106 -6.66 -5.21 -5.02
C GLY A 106 -5.52 -5.45 -6.00
N VAL A 107 -5.77 -5.40 -7.31
CA VAL A 107 -4.75 -5.50 -8.37
C VAL A 107 -3.83 -4.28 -8.36
N LEU A 108 -4.34 -3.10 -7.97
CA LEU A 108 -3.59 -1.85 -7.95
C LEU A 108 -2.73 -1.67 -6.69
N ARG A 109 -2.80 -2.60 -5.72
CA ARG A 109 -2.11 -2.44 -4.41
C ARG A 109 -0.59 -2.54 -4.50
N PHE A 110 -0.06 -3.27 -5.47
CA PHE A 110 1.35 -3.66 -5.49
C PHE A 110 1.97 -3.45 -6.85
N ASP A 111 3.14 -2.81 -6.85
CA ASP A 111 4.03 -2.83 -7.99
C ASP A 111 4.45 -4.27 -8.29
N ARG A 112 4.63 -4.56 -9.58
CA ARG A 112 5.08 -5.87 -10.04
C ARG A 112 6.30 -5.75 -10.93
N LYS A 113 7.11 -6.80 -10.93
CA LYS A 113 8.36 -6.86 -11.68
C LYS A 113 8.23 -7.75 -12.90
N ARG A 114 8.70 -7.26 -14.04
CA ARG A 114 8.85 -8.05 -15.27
C ARG A 114 10.14 -8.88 -15.28
N PRO A 115 10.24 -9.92 -16.13
CA PRO A 115 11.45 -10.73 -16.25
C PRO A 115 12.72 -9.95 -16.61
N ASP A 116 12.58 -8.82 -17.33
CA ASP A 116 13.69 -7.92 -17.65
C ASP A 116 14.16 -7.07 -16.44
N GLY A 117 13.43 -7.15 -15.33
CA GLY A 117 13.67 -6.37 -14.11
C GLY A 117 12.96 -5.02 -14.09
N GLU A 118 12.15 -4.69 -15.10
CA GLU A 118 11.38 -3.46 -15.10
C GLU A 118 10.28 -3.49 -14.03
N VAL A 119 10.06 -2.34 -13.39
CA VAL A 119 9.05 -2.16 -12.34
C VAL A 119 7.81 -1.53 -12.96
N LEU A 120 6.67 -2.15 -12.69
CA LEU A 120 5.36 -1.76 -13.18
C LEU A 120 4.50 -1.28 -12.03
N HIS A 121 4.12 0.00 -12.06
CA HIS A 121 3.18 0.60 -11.12
C HIS A 121 1.76 0.59 -11.72
N PRO A 122 0.83 -0.20 -11.17
CA PRO A 122 -0.57 -0.21 -11.63
C PRO A 122 -1.35 0.96 -11.07
N TYR A 123 -2.03 1.74 -11.92
CA TYR A 123 -2.77 2.92 -11.45
C TYR A 123 -4.25 2.96 -11.84
N ALA A 124 -4.66 2.22 -12.86
CA ALA A 124 -6.07 2.09 -13.25
C ALA A 124 -6.32 0.78 -13.99
N GLY A 125 -7.60 0.41 -14.14
CA GLY A 125 -8.04 -0.68 -14.99
C GLY A 125 -9.13 -0.19 -15.93
N ARG A 126 -9.08 -0.63 -17.19
CA ARG A 126 -10.10 -0.33 -18.21
C ARG A 126 -10.63 -1.62 -18.81
N LYS A 127 -11.91 -1.62 -19.13
CA LYS A 127 -12.57 -2.74 -19.79
C LYS A 127 -12.38 -2.63 -21.30
N GLU A 128 -11.79 -3.64 -21.92
CA GLU A 128 -11.63 -3.74 -23.37
C GLU A 128 -12.35 -5.02 -23.86
N GLY A 129 -13.51 -4.83 -24.47
CA GLY A 129 -14.43 -5.93 -24.78
C GLY A 129 -14.90 -6.65 -23.51
N GLU A 130 -14.63 -7.96 -23.42
CA GLU A 130 -14.93 -8.78 -22.25
C GLU A 130 -13.75 -8.95 -21.28
N SER A 131 -12.60 -8.31 -21.56
CA SER A 131 -11.38 -8.46 -20.75
C SER A 131 -10.98 -7.16 -20.06
N TRP A 132 -10.23 -7.28 -18.96
CA TRP A 132 -9.64 -6.14 -18.26
C TRP A 132 -8.19 -5.93 -18.65
N VAL A 133 -7.84 -4.67 -18.86
CA VAL A 133 -6.47 -4.19 -19.11
C VAL A 133 -6.10 -3.26 -17.97
N VAL A 134 -4.90 -3.43 -17.44
CA VAL A 134 -4.33 -2.58 -16.39
C VAL A 134 -3.48 -1.50 -17.07
N ASP A 135 -3.75 -0.25 -16.73
CA ASP A 135 -2.91 0.87 -17.11
C ASP A 135 -1.73 0.96 -16.12
N LEU A 136 -0.53 0.99 -16.67
CA LEU A 136 0.73 0.91 -15.95
C LEU A 136 1.57 2.16 -16.19
N TYR A 137 2.28 2.59 -15.15
CA TYR A 137 3.38 3.53 -15.26
C TYR A 137 4.68 2.81 -14.90
N LEU A 138 5.76 3.12 -15.63
CA LEU A 138 7.08 2.54 -15.40
C LEU A 138 7.95 3.59 -14.71
N PRO A 139 8.12 3.53 -13.38
CA PRO A 139 8.73 4.63 -12.63
C PRO A 139 10.15 4.95 -13.08
N PHE A 140 10.93 3.94 -13.46
CA PHE A 140 12.32 4.08 -13.90
C PHE A 140 12.48 4.51 -15.35
N ARG A 141 11.42 4.50 -16.16
CA ARG A 141 11.43 4.95 -17.56
C ARG A 141 10.65 6.23 -17.79
N GLY A 142 9.75 6.59 -16.88
CA GLY A 142 8.86 7.74 -17.06
C GLY A 142 7.81 7.54 -18.16
N THR A 143 7.50 6.30 -18.51
CA THR A 143 6.59 5.95 -19.61
C THR A 143 5.35 5.21 -19.11
N TYR A 144 4.31 5.21 -19.95
CA TYR A 144 3.06 4.51 -19.70
C TYR A 144 2.96 3.29 -20.61
N GLU A 145 2.41 2.21 -20.07
CA GLU A 145 2.12 1.00 -20.82
C GLU A 145 0.79 0.41 -20.35
N THR A 146 0.32 -0.61 -21.07
CA THR A 146 -0.88 -1.36 -20.72
C THR A 146 -0.59 -2.85 -20.77
N MET A 147 -1.24 -3.61 -19.92
CA MET A 147 -1.09 -5.07 -19.88
C MET A 147 -2.43 -5.73 -19.56
N ALA A 148 -2.70 -6.90 -20.13
CA ALA A 148 -3.86 -7.68 -19.72
C ALA A 148 -3.79 -7.96 -18.21
N GLU A 149 -4.92 -7.82 -17.51
CA GLU A 149 -4.98 -8.01 -16.05
C GLU A 149 -4.42 -9.37 -15.65
N ARG A 150 -4.78 -10.43 -16.38
CA ARG A 150 -4.30 -11.79 -16.17
C ARG A 150 -2.76 -11.88 -16.20
N ASP A 151 -2.14 -11.21 -17.16
CA ASP A 151 -0.68 -11.26 -17.32
C ASP A 151 -0.02 -10.46 -16.19
N PHE A 152 -0.58 -9.28 -15.86
CA PHE A 152 -0.09 -8.45 -14.77
C PHE A 152 -0.15 -9.19 -13.44
N ILE A 153 -1.27 -9.82 -13.08
CA ILE A 153 -1.41 -10.54 -11.81
C ILE A 153 -0.55 -11.81 -11.72
N SER A 154 -0.01 -12.28 -12.83
CA SER A 154 0.91 -13.42 -12.89
C SER A 154 2.37 -13.02 -12.61
N LEU A 155 2.70 -11.73 -12.67
CA LEU A 155 4.04 -11.23 -12.36
C LEU A 155 4.33 -11.25 -10.86
N GLN A 156 5.61 -11.38 -10.49
CA GLN A 156 6.01 -11.29 -9.08
C GLN A 156 5.80 -9.87 -8.54
N ARG A 157 5.41 -9.75 -7.27
CA ARG A 157 5.41 -8.45 -6.58
C ARG A 157 6.83 -7.91 -6.50
N THR A 158 6.97 -6.61 -6.68
CA THR A 158 8.26 -5.93 -6.55
C THR A 158 8.69 -5.92 -5.09
N THR A 159 9.95 -6.28 -4.83
CA THR A 159 10.58 -6.18 -3.50
C THR A 159 11.52 -4.97 -3.42
N PRO A 160 11.93 -4.53 -2.21
CA PRO A 160 12.96 -3.49 -2.07
C PRO A 160 14.30 -3.84 -2.76
N ASP A 161 14.66 -5.13 -2.82
CA ASP A 161 15.85 -5.58 -3.56
C ASP A 161 15.69 -5.42 -5.07
N ASP A 162 14.49 -5.61 -5.59
CA ASP A 162 14.19 -5.39 -7.01
C ASP A 162 14.31 -3.91 -7.39
N LEU A 163 13.80 -3.01 -6.52
CA LEU A 163 13.96 -1.56 -6.70
C LEU A 163 15.44 -1.16 -6.70
N ARG A 164 16.23 -1.64 -5.73
CA ARG A 164 17.69 -1.44 -5.68
C ARG A 164 18.38 -1.93 -6.96
N ALA A 165 18.05 -3.15 -7.39
CA ALA A 165 18.65 -3.74 -8.58
C ALA A 165 18.30 -2.94 -9.85
N ARG A 166 17.08 -2.43 -9.94
CA ARG A 166 16.63 -1.62 -11.09
C ARG A 166 17.27 -0.24 -11.11
N ALA A 167 17.39 0.42 -9.96
CA ALA A 167 18.05 1.72 -9.81
C ALA A 167 19.53 1.66 -10.25
N ARG A 168 20.28 0.65 -9.78
CA ARG A 168 21.71 0.45 -10.12
C ARG A 168 21.97 0.24 -11.61
N ARG A 169 21.01 -0.29 -12.36
CA ARG A 169 21.13 -0.46 -13.82
C ARG A 169 21.06 0.86 -14.56
N LEU A 170 20.32 1.85 -14.05
CA LEU A 170 20.28 3.20 -14.64
C LEU A 170 21.59 3.96 -14.43
N THR A 171 22.23 3.78 -13.28
CA THR A 171 23.48 4.50 -12.93
C THR A 171 24.72 3.93 -13.63
N SER A 172 24.63 2.70 -14.14
CA SER A 172 25.76 2.01 -14.82
C SER A 172 25.78 2.23 -16.34
N THR A 173 24.84 3.02 -16.87
CA THR A 173 24.74 3.38 -18.30
C THR A 173 25.09 4.85 -18.46
#